data_AF-A0A0G0DN28-F1
#
_entry.id   AF-A0A0G0DN28-F1
#
_cell.length_a   1.000
_cell.length_b   1.000
_cell.length_c   1.000
_cell.angle_alpha   90.00
_cell.angle_beta   90.00
_cell.angle_gamma   90.00
#
_symmetry.space_group_name_H-M   'P 1'
#
loop_
_entity.id
_entity.type
_entity.pdbx_description
1 polymer ?
#
loop_
_entity_poly.entity_id
_entity_poly.type
_entity_poly.pdbx_seq_one_letter_code
_entity_poly.pdbx_strand_id
1 'polypeptide(L)'
;MNIFTTIWNTIFFYPLLNVMTLFYHFLGDNLGWAILGVAVVARIFMIPLVKRQTEMTKKMANLKPELEKLNKKYANNKEKLTQEQMKLYKKVGYN
;
A
#
# COMPACT_ATOMS: atom_id res chain seq x y z
N MET A 1 31.63 9.51 -14.96
CA MET A 1 30.61 9.07 -13.98
C MET A 1 29.25 9.31 -14.60
N ASN A 2 28.41 8.27 -14.72
CA ASN A 2 27.17 8.35 -15.47
C ASN A 2 26.16 9.23 -14.71
N ILE A 3 25.41 10.10 -15.40
CA ILE A 3 24.41 10.97 -14.76
C ILE A 3 23.41 10.14 -13.91
N PHE A 4 23.06 8.97 -14.43
CA PHE A 4 22.22 7.97 -13.77
C PHE A 4 22.78 7.53 -12.42
N THR A 5 24.09 7.23 -12.34
CA THR A 5 24.71 6.79 -11.08
C THR A 5 24.76 7.91 -10.05
N THR A 6 24.94 9.16 -10.49
CA THR A 6 24.95 10.32 -9.57
C THR A 6 23.55 10.56 -8.99
N ILE A 7 22.52 10.52 -9.82
CA ILE A 7 21.12 10.65 -9.39
C ILE A 7 20.75 9.51 -8.43
N TRP A 8 21.09 8.27 -8.81
CA TRP A 8 20.85 7.10 -7.97
C TRP A 8 21.50 7.21 -6.60
N ASN A 9 22.78 7.58 -6.57
CA ASN A 9 23.51 7.67 -5.31
C ASN A 9 23.00 8.81 -4.42
N THR A 10 22.62 9.94 -5.01
CA THR A 10 22.17 11.12 -4.27
C THR A 10 20.76 10.97 -3.73
N ILE A 11 19.84 10.40 -4.52
CA ILE A 11 18.44 10.27 -4.13
C ILE A 11 18.21 9.05 -3.23
N PHE A 12 18.89 7.94 -3.50
CA PHE A 12 18.60 6.68 -2.80
C PHE A 12 19.72 6.25 -1.86
N PHE A 13 20.97 6.20 -2.35
CA PHE A 13 22.07 5.60 -1.59
C PHE A 13 22.48 6.40 -0.35
N TYR A 14 22.81 7.69 -0.50
CA TYR A 14 23.26 8.52 0.63
C TYR A 14 22.18 8.72 1.70
N PRO A 15 20.90 8.99 1.36
CA PRO A 15 19.86 9.08 2.38
C PRO A 15 19.66 7.78 3.14
N LEU A 16 19.66 6.64 2.44
CA LEU A 16 19.55 5.32 3.08
C LEU A 16 20.72 5.05 4.02
N LEU A 17 21.94 5.38 3.59
CA LEU A 17 23.14 5.23 4.42
C LEU A 17 23.07 6.13 5.66
N ASN A 18 22.66 7.38 5.52
CA ASN A 18 22.52 8.33 6.63
C ASN A 18 21.48 7.86 7.66
N VAL A 19 20.36 7.29 7.21
CA VAL A 19 19.38 6.69 8.11
C VAL A 19 19.99 5.49 8.83
N MET A 20 20.67 4.59 8.11
CA MET A 20 21.31 3.43 8.72
C MET A 20 22.36 3.83 9.77
N THR A 21 23.21 4.81 9.47
CA THR A 21 24.24 5.29 10.40
C THR A 21 23.64 6.01 11.60
N LEU A 22 22.54 6.76 11.42
CA LEU A 22 21.81 7.38 12.53
C LEU A 22 21.28 6.34 13.50
N PHE A 23 20.62 5.28 12.98
CA PHE A 23 20.12 4.19 13.83
C PHE A 23 21.25 3.38 14.46
N TYR A 24 22.36 3.21 13.75
CA TYR A 24 23.55 2.52 14.27
C TYR A 24 24.14 3.22 15.50
N HIS A 25 24.43 4.52 15.40
CA HIS A 25 24.98 5.27 16.54
C HIS A 25 23.95 5.43 17.66
N PHE A 26 22.68 5.64 17.32
CA PHE A 26 21.63 5.81 18.33
C PHE A 26 21.36 4.54 19.15
N LEU A 27 21.56 3.36 18.54
CA LEU A 27 21.30 2.06 19.18
C LEU A 27 22.59 1.38 19.68
N GLY A 28 23.64 2.15 19.94
CA GLY A 28 24.85 1.71 20.63
C GLY A 28 25.83 0.94 19.75
N ASP A 29 26.02 1.39 18.51
CA ASP A 29 26.99 0.83 17.56
C ASP A 29 26.79 -0.67 17.27
N ASN A 30 25.54 -1.11 17.34
CA ASN A 30 25.15 -2.48 17.06
C ASN A 30 24.31 -2.58 15.79
N LEU A 31 24.86 -3.23 14.77
CA LEU A 31 24.18 -3.41 13.47
C LEU A 31 22.84 -4.15 13.59
N GLY A 32 22.72 -5.13 14.48
CA GLY A 32 21.48 -5.89 14.68
C GLY A 32 20.35 -5.01 15.21
N TRP A 33 20.66 -4.18 16.21
CA TRP A 33 19.69 -3.21 16.73
C TRP A 33 19.36 -2.13 15.71
N ALA A 34 20.35 -1.64 14.96
CA ALA A 34 20.14 -0.67 13.89
C ALA A 34 19.12 -1.16 12.85
N ILE A 35 19.31 -2.37 12.33
CA ILE A 35 18.41 -2.97 11.34
C ILE A 35 17.00 -3.17 11.94
N LEU A 36 16.92 -3.70 13.16
CA LEU A 36 15.64 -3.91 13.83
C LEU A 36 14.90 -2.57 14.05
N GLY A 37 15.62 -1.53 14.47
CA GLY A 37 15.07 -0.19 14.65
C GLY A 37 14.51 0.40 13.36
N VAL A 38 15.25 0.29 12.25
CA VAL A 38 14.77 0.73 10.93
C VAL A 38 13.52 -0.05 10.53
N ALA A 39 13.49 -1.38 10.72
CA ALA A 39 12.33 -2.21 10.39
C ALA A 39 11.10 -1.84 11.23
N VAL A 40 11.26 -1.60 12.53
CA VAL A 40 10.16 -1.18 13.42
C VAL A 40 9.62 0.18 13.01
N VAL A 41 10.49 1.16 12.75
CA VAL A 41 10.09 2.50 12.33
C VAL A 41 9.38 2.46 10.97
N ALA A 42 9.91 1.72 10.00
CA ALA A 42 9.25 1.50 8.71
C ALA A 42 7.86 0.90 8.90
N ARG A 43 7.71 -0.09 9.80
CA ARG A 43 6.42 -0.70 10.11
C ARG A 43 5.44 0.29 10.72
N ILE A 44 5.88 1.15 11.63
CA ILE A 44 5.05 2.22 12.24
C ILE A 44 4.58 3.21 11.17
N PHE A 45 5.47 3.66 10.29
CA PHE A 45 5.11 4.54 9.18
C PHE A 45 4.11 3.90 8.21
N MET A 46 4.17 2.58 8.04
CA MET A 46 3.22 1.85 7.21
C MET A 46 1.84 1.64 7.87
N ILE A 47 1.69 1.72 9.20
CA ILE A 47 0.40 1.51 9.88
C ILE A 47 -0.76 2.35 9.28
N PRO A 48 -0.64 3.68 9.09
CA PRO A 48 -1.73 4.46 8.51
C PRO A 48 -2.07 4.03 7.08
N LEU A 49 -1.05 3.68 6.28
CA LEU A 49 -1.23 3.18 4.93
C LEU A 49 -1.96 1.83 4.92
N VAL A 50 -1.50 0.89 5.76
CA VAL A 50 -2.11 -0.43 5.92
C VAL A 50 -3.55 -0.29 6.39
N LYS A 51 -3.83 0.61 7.34
CA LYS A 51 -5.20 0.87 7.81
C LYS A 51 -6.10 1.33 6.66
N ARG A 52 -5.65 2.29 5.83
CA ARG A 52 -6.40 2.74 4.64
C ARG A 52 -6.63 1.60 3.66
N GLN A 53 -5.59 0.80 3.39
CA GLN A 53 -5.68 -0.37 2.52
C GLN A 53 -6.69 -1.40 3.05
N THR A 54 -6.66 -1.71 4.35
CA THR A 54 -7.57 -2.67 4.99
C THR A 54 -9.02 -2.20 4.93
N GLU A 55 -9.29 -0.91 5.17
CA GLU A 55 -10.64 -0.36 5.08
C GLU A 55 -11.21 -0.46 3.66
N MET A 56 -10.38 -0.22 2.63
CA MET A 56 -10.79 -0.44 1.24
C MET A 56 -11.11 -1.92 0.96
N THR A 57 -10.28 -2.84 1.45
CA THR A 57 -10.51 -4.28 1.32
C THR A 57 -11.82 -4.71 2.01
N LYS A 58 -12.12 -4.19 3.21
CA LYS A 58 -13.38 -4.47 3.91
C LYS A 58 -14.59 -3.98 3.14
N LYS A 59 -14.54 -2.75 2.60
CA LYS A 59 -15.61 -2.21 1.74
C LYS A 59 -15.87 -3.12 0.53
N MET A 60 -14.82 -3.63 -0.10
CA MET A 60 -14.92 -4.58 -1.20
C MET A 60 -15.50 -5.94 -0.76
N ALA A 61 -15.13 -6.42 0.43
CA ALA A 61 -15.70 -7.65 0.98
C ALA A 61 -17.21 -7.54 1.22
N ASN A 62 -17.67 -6.39 1.72
CA ASN A 62 -19.11 -6.13 1.93
C ASN A 62 -19.89 -6.03 0.62
N LEU A 63 -19.22 -5.63 -0.47
CA LEU A 63 -19.80 -5.56 -1.81
C LEU A 63 -19.99 -6.92 -2.49
N LYS A 64 -19.21 -7.96 -2.10
CA LYS A 64 -19.30 -9.31 -2.69
C LYS A 64 -20.73 -9.87 -2.78
N PRO A 65 -21.55 -9.90 -1.71
CA PRO A 65 -22.91 -10.45 -1.79
C PRO A 65 -23.83 -9.65 -2.72
N GLU A 66 -23.66 -8.33 -2.80
CA GLU A 66 -24.45 -7.49 -3.72
C GLU A 66 -24.04 -7.70 -5.17
N LEU A 67 -22.73 -7.86 -5.42
CA LEU A 67 -22.19 -8.24 -6.73
C LEU A 67 -22.71 -9.61 -7.17
N GLU A 68 -22.78 -10.59 -6.26
CA GLU A 68 -23.34 -11.92 -6.56
C GLU A 68 -24.83 -11.87 -6.89
N LYS A 69 -25.62 -11.08 -6.15
CA LYS A 69 -27.04 -10.86 -6.48
C LYS A 69 -27.21 -10.22 -7.84
N LEU A 70 -26.36 -9.24 -8.17
CA LEU A 70 -26.38 -8.57 -9.46
C LEU A 70 -26.00 -9.53 -10.60
N ASN A 71 -24.99 -10.37 -10.37
CA ASN A 71 -24.58 -11.42 -11.31
C ASN A 71 -25.71 -12.43 -11.57
N LYS A 72 -26.45 -12.85 -10.53
CA LYS A 72 -27.61 -13.74 -10.69
C LYS A 72 -28.77 -13.06 -11.42
N LYS A 73 -29.05 -11.79 -11.11
CA LYS A 73 -30.16 -11.03 -11.69
C LYS A 73 -29.95 -10.68 -13.16
N TYR A 74 -28.71 -10.42 -13.57
CA TYR A 74 -28.35 -10.00 -14.93
C TYR A 74 -27.47 -11.02 -15.67
N ALA A 75 -27.53 -12.31 -15.30
CA ALA A 75 -26.76 -13.38 -15.92
C ALA A 75 -26.90 -13.42 -17.46
N ASN A 76 -28.09 -13.09 -17.97
CA ASN A 76 -28.41 -13.07 -19.40
C ASN A 76 -28.15 -11.72 -20.10
N ASN A 77 -27.72 -10.68 -19.37
CA ASN A 77 -27.48 -9.35 -19.94
C ASN A 77 -26.17 -8.74 -19.40
N LYS A 78 -25.07 -9.05 -20.10
CA LYS A 78 -23.72 -8.57 -19.75
C LYS A 78 -23.58 -7.05 -19.75
N GLU A 79 -24.21 -6.34 -20.69
CA GLU A 79 -24.13 -4.87 -20.74
C GLU A 79 -24.76 -4.23 -19.50
N LYS A 80 -25.97 -4.65 -19.13
CA LYS A 80 -26.63 -4.17 -17.89
C LYS A 80 -25.85 -4.56 -16.65
N LEU A 81 -25.27 -5.76 -16.62
CA LEU A 81 -24.45 -6.24 -15.51
C LEU A 81 -23.23 -5.33 -15.29
N THR A 82 -22.47 -4.99 -16.34
CA THR A 82 -21.32 -4.09 -16.23
C THR A 82 -21.73 -2.69 -15.78
N GLN A 83 -22.84 -2.15 -16.30
CA GLN A 83 -23.34 -0.83 -15.90
C GLN A 83 -23.73 -0.79 -14.42
N GLU A 84 -24.47 -1.79 -13.94
CA GLU A 84 -24.91 -1.84 -12.55
C GLU A 84 -23.75 -2.13 -11.58
N GLN A 85 -22.77 -2.95 -11.98
CA GLN A 85 -21.54 -3.15 -11.19
C GLN A 85 -20.76 -1.85 -11.03
N MET A 86 -20.62 -1.07 -12.11
CA MET A 86 -19.98 0.25 -12.07
C MET A 86 -20.72 1.24 -11.18
N LYS A 87 -22.06 1.27 -11.22
CA LYS A 87 -22.87 2.10 -10.31
C LYS A 87 -22.65 1.70 -8.85
N LEU A 88 -22.57 0.39 -8.59
CA LEU A 88 -22.37 -0.14 -7.26
C LEU A 88 -20.98 0.23 -6.69
N TYR A 89 -19.92 0.11 -7.48
CA TYR A 89 -18.57 0.55 -7.08
C TYR A 89 -18.52 2.05 -6.77
N LYS A 90 -19.15 2.88 -7.61
CA LYS A 90 -19.25 4.33 -7.38
C LYS A 90 -20.00 4.68 -6.10
N LYS A 91 -21.06 3.94 -5.75
CA LYS A 91 -21.86 4.16 -4.54
C LYS A 91 -21.05 3.96 -3.25
N VAL A 92 -20.05 3.07 -3.27
CA VAL A 92 -19.19 2.78 -2.11
C VAL A 92 -17.95 3.70 -2.05
N GLY A 93 -17.82 4.63 -3.00
CA GLY A 93 -16.70 5.56 -3.07
C GLY A 93 -15.37 4.86 -3.36
N TYR A 94 -15.42 3.83 -4.20
CA TYR A 94 -14.22 3.18 -4.70
C TYR A 94 -13.53 4.10 -5.72
N ASN A 95 -12.46 4.78 -5.30
CA ASN A 95 -11.49 5.49 -6.14
C ASN A 95 -10.09 5.10 -5.69
#